data_AF-X0B1T4-F1
#
_entry.id   AF-X0B1T4-F1
#
_cell.length_a   1.000
_cell.length_b   1.000
_cell.length_c   1.000
_cell.angle_alpha   90.00
_cell.angle_beta   90.00
_cell.angle_gamma   90.00
#
_symmetry.space_group_name_H-M   'P 1'
#
loop_
_entity.id
_entity.type
_entity.pdbx_description
1 polymer ?
#
loop_
_entity_poly.entity_id
_entity_poly.type
_entity_poly.pdbx_seq_one_letter_code
_entity_poly.pdbx_strand_id
1 'polypeptide(L)'
;MPDGTSRFKCKGKDLLHFMGTSTFSQYTVVADISVVAIEHDAPMDRTCLLGCGITTGYGAATITANVQEGDNVAVFGAGCVGLSVVQGAAARKAGKIIVVDVNPSKKAWGEKFGATHFVNPTELGDQSIQDKLIEMTDGGCDYTFDCTGNVGVMRAALEACHKGWGESIVIGVAAAGQEISTRPFQLVTGRVWRGCAFGGVKGRSQLNDLVADYKKGDLKVDEFITHRKTLGEINNAFETMKQGDCIRAVVDMQKLEPKI
;
A
#
# COMPACT_ATOMS: atom_id res chain seq x y z
N MET A 1 14.91 8.47 -19.53
CA MET A 1 15.90 8.99 -18.57
C MET A 1 15.75 10.51 -18.48
N PRO A 2 16.33 11.21 -17.47
CA PRO A 2 16.20 12.67 -17.35
C PRO A 2 16.63 13.45 -18.60
N ASP A 3 17.51 12.87 -19.43
CA ASP A 3 17.96 13.40 -20.72
C ASP A 3 16.99 13.12 -21.90
N GLY A 4 15.80 12.58 -21.63
CA GLY A 4 14.80 12.25 -22.65
C GLY A 4 15.08 10.97 -23.46
N THR A 5 16.19 10.27 -23.20
CA THR A 5 16.59 9.09 -23.99
C THR A 5 16.31 7.76 -23.24
N SER A 6 16.38 6.65 -23.98
CA SER A 6 16.33 5.30 -23.40
C SER A 6 17.73 4.69 -23.20
N ARG A 7 17.79 3.67 -22.34
CA ARG A 7 18.96 2.79 -22.14
C ARG A 7 18.69 1.35 -22.57
N PHE A 8 17.46 1.05 -22.99
CA PHE A 8 17.07 -0.26 -23.49
C PHE A 8 16.82 -0.20 -24.99
N LYS A 9 17.42 -1.14 -25.71
CA LYS A 9 17.16 -1.37 -27.14
C LYS A 9 16.85 -2.84 -27.37
N CYS A 10 15.89 -3.12 -28.24
CA CYS A 10 15.62 -4.47 -28.73
C CYS A 10 15.55 -4.42 -30.25
N LYS A 11 16.39 -5.23 -30.92
CA LYS A 11 16.48 -5.29 -32.39
C LYS A 11 16.58 -3.89 -33.03
N GLY A 12 17.42 -3.03 -32.46
CA GLY A 12 17.66 -1.66 -32.95
C GLY A 12 16.59 -0.62 -32.58
N LYS A 13 15.47 -1.01 -31.96
CA LYS A 13 14.40 -0.10 -31.53
C LYS A 13 14.52 0.22 -30.05
N ASP A 14 14.26 1.47 -29.69
CA ASP A 14 14.24 1.90 -28.29
C ASP A 14 13.04 1.29 -27.56
N LEU A 15 13.27 0.81 -26.34
CA LEU A 15 12.23 0.43 -25.40
C LEU A 15 12.11 1.49 -24.33
N LEU A 16 10.89 1.83 -23.90
CA LEU A 16 10.70 2.85 -22.87
C LEU A 16 11.10 2.33 -21.48
N HIS A 17 11.54 3.26 -20.64
CA HIS A 17 11.69 3.01 -19.20
C HIS A 17 10.34 3.11 -18.50
N PHE A 18 10.18 2.38 -17.40
CA PHE A 18 8.98 2.42 -16.56
C PHE A 18 9.33 2.89 -15.15
N MET A 19 8.63 3.92 -14.67
CA MET A 19 8.81 4.55 -13.34
C MET A 19 10.25 4.98 -13.00
N GLY A 20 11.15 5.07 -13.99
CA GLY A 20 12.57 5.36 -13.77
C GLY A 20 13.33 4.22 -13.08
N THR A 21 12.77 3.00 -13.03
CA THR A 21 13.39 1.82 -12.39
C THR A 21 13.56 0.65 -13.34
N SER A 22 12.51 0.31 -14.12
CA SER A 22 12.52 -0.79 -15.10
C SER A 22 13.11 -2.11 -14.57
N THR A 23 12.59 -2.58 -13.43
CA THR A 23 13.17 -3.72 -12.67
C THR A 23 12.90 -5.09 -13.27
N PHE A 24 12.09 -5.20 -14.32
CA PHE A 24 11.87 -6.46 -15.08
C PHE A 24 12.96 -6.67 -16.14
N SER A 25 14.21 -6.60 -15.70
CA SER A 25 15.42 -6.86 -16.49
C SER A 25 16.54 -7.27 -15.54
N GLN A 26 17.46 -8.12 -15.99
CA GLN A 26 18.62 -8.54 -15.18
C GLN A 26 19.57 -7.37 -14.87
N TYR A 27 19.56 -6.35 -15.73
CA TYR A 27 20.29 -5.09 -15.55
C TYR A 27 19.39 -3.91 -15.89
N THR A 28 19.55 -2.81 -15.17
CA THR A 28 18.84 -1.56 -15.42
C THR A 28 19.77 -0.37 -15.24
N VAL A 29 19.34 0.78 -15.77
CA VAL A 29 20.01 2.06 -15.57
C VAL A 29 19.02 3.01 -14.93
N VAL A 30 19.40 3.58 -13.80
CA VAL A 30 18.57 4.49 -13.01
C VAL A 30 19.30 5.80 -12.76
N ALA A 31 18.55 6.84 -12.41
CA ALA A 31 19.16 8.07 -11.90
C ALA A 31 19.74 7.79 -10.50
N ASP A 32 20.91 8.37 -10.21
CA ASP A 32 21.58 8.26 -8.92
C ASP A 32 20.72 8.74 -7.74
N ILE A 33 19.92 9.79 -7.96
CA ILE A 33 18.94 10.32 -7.00
C ILE A 33 17.83 9.32 -6.62
N SER A 34 17.66 8.24 -7.39
CA SER A 34 16.67 7.19 -7.17
C SER A 34 17.25 5.93 -6.53
N VAL A 35 18.55 5.92 -6.20
CA VAL A 35 19.23 4.77 -5.60
C VAL A 35 19.36 4.95 -4.09
N VAL A 36 18.92 3.94 -3.34
CA VAL A 36 19.18 3.83 -1.90
C VAL A 36 20.19 2.69 -1.70
N ALA A 37 21.34 3.01 -1.13
CA ALA A 37 22.30 2.00 -0.70
C ALA A 37 21.84 1.40 0.63
N ILE A 38 21.63 0.09 0.65
CA ILE A 38 21.24 -0.70 1.83
C ILE A 38 22.40 -1.57 2.30
N GLU A 39 22.33 -2.09 3.52
CA GLU A 39 23.35 -2.99 4.09
C GLU A 39 23.49 -4.28 3.26
N HIS A 40 24.72 -4.77 3.09
CA HIS A 40 25.04 -5.89 2.20
C HIS A 40 24.41 -7.23 2.66
N ASP A 41 24.13 -7.38 3.94
CA ASP A 41 23.53 -8.59 4.52
C ASP A 41 21.99 -8.57 4.48
N ALA A 42 21.36 -7.49 4.01
CA ALA A 42 19.91 -7.41 3.89
C ALA A 42 19.40 -8.32 2.75
N PRO A 43 18.48 -9.26 3.01
CA PRO A 43 18.04 -10.23 2.00
C PRO A 43 17.26 -9.55 0.87
N MET A 44 17.87 -9.49 -0.32
CA MET A 44 17.32 -8.78 -1.49
C MET A 44 15.97 -9.33 -1.96
N ASP A 45 15.69 -10.61 -1.73
CA ASP A 45 14.41 -11.24 -2.07
C ASP A 45 13.28 -10.90 -1.06
N ARG A 46 13.58 -10.09 -0.05
CA ARG A 46 12.64 -9.48 0.90
C ARG A 46 12.61 -7.97 0.75
N THR A 47 13.78 -7.32 0.83
CA THR A 47 13.90 -5.87 0.82
C THR A 47 13.46 -5.23 -0.50
N CYS A 48 13.37 -6.01 -1.59
CA CYS A 48 12.76 -5.57 -2.84
C CYS A 48 11.32 -5.03 -2.68
N LEU A 49 10.58 -5.46 -1.65
CA LEU A 49 9.23 -4.97 -1.37
C LEU A 49 9.19 -3.59 -0.70
N LEU A 50 10.31 -3.14 -0.11
CA LEU A 50 10.43 -1.82 0.54
C LEU A 50 10.56 -0.67 -0.47
N GLY A 51 10.74 -0.97 -1.76
CA GLY A 51 10.76 0.05 -2.81
C GLY A 51 9.37 0.58 -3.21
N CYS A 52 8.28 0.03 -2.66
CA CYS A 52 6.92 0.44 -3.05
C CYS A 52 5.89 0.22 -1.93
N GLY A 53 5.05 -0.82 -2.04
CA GLY A 53 3.79 -0.91 -1.30
C GLY A 53 3.90 -0.96 0.23
N ILE A 54 4.94 -1.62 0.76
CA ILE A 54 5.14 -1.72 2.22
C ILE A 54 5.45 -0.34 2.79
N THR A 55 6.45 0.33 2.23
CA THR A 55 6.86 1.68 2.63
C THR A 55 5.72 2.68 2.47
N THR A 56 4.95 2.58 1.38
CA THR A 56 3.78 3.43 1.16
C THR A 56 2.75 3.30 2.27
N GLY A 57 2.31 2.08 2.61
CA GLY A 57 1.27 1.89 3.61
C GLY A 57 1.77 2.16 5.04
N TYR A 58 2.96 1.64 5.38
CA TYR A 58 3.53 1.85 6.71
C TYR A 58 3.77 3.33 6.98
N GLY A 59 4.41 4.04 6.05
CA GLY A 59 4.63 5.49 6.16
C GLY A 59 3.32 6.28 6.15
N ALA A 60 2.29 5.83 5.42
CA ALA A 60 0.99 6.52 5.45
C ALA A 60 0.42 6.57 6.87
N ALA A 61 0.49 5.47 7.62
CA ALA A 61 0.05 5.42 9.01
C ALA A 61 1.02 6.15 9.96
N THR A 62 2.32 5.89 9.85
CA THR A 62 3.29 6.34 10.85
C THR A 62 3.80 7.76 10.63
N ILE A 63 3.87 8.24 9.39
CA ILE A 63 4.45 9.54 9.04
C ILE A 63 3.38 10.49 8.52
N THR A 64 2.60 10.07 7.52
CA THR A 64 1.65 10.97 6.86
C THR A 64 0.51 11.31 7.81
N ALA A 65 -0.28 10.31 8.22
CA ALA A 65 -1.33 10.46 9.22
C ALA A 65 -0.75 10.72 10.61
N ASN A 66 0.42 10.14 10.91
CA ASN A 66 1.02 10.16 12.24
C ASN A 66 0.01 9.67 13.30
N VAL A 67 -0.52 8.47 13.08
CA VAL A 67 -1.46 7.81 13.99
C VAL A 67 -0.87 7.76 15.41
N GLN A 68 -1.68 8.09 16.39
CA GLN A 68 -1.37 8.09 17.82
C GLN A 68 -1.96 6.87 18.53
N GLU A 69 -1.47 6.63 19.74
CA GLU A 69 -1.97 5.56 20.61
C GLU A 69 -3.45 5.82 20.95
N GLY A 70 -4.30 4.82 20.73
CA GLY A 70 -5.74 4.90 20.98
C GLY A 70 -6.61 5.35 19.80
N ASP A 71 -6.04 5.90 18.72
CA ASP A 71 -6.81 6.34 17.56
C ASP A 71 -7.57 5.20 16.88
N ASN A 72 -8.79 5.48 16.42
CA ASN A 72 -9.58 4.57 15.60
C ASN A 72 -9.25 4.76 14.12
N VAL A 73 -8.85 3.68 13.46
CA VAL A 73 -8.39 3.66 12.08
C VAL A 73 -9.27 2.73 11.24
N ALA A 74 -9.73 3.21 10.08
CA ALA A 74 -10.31 2.35 9.05
C ALA A 74 -9.42 2.27 7.80
N VAL A 75 -9.21 1.06 7.29
CA VAL A 75 -8.38 0.80 6.10
C VAL A 75 -9.23 0.13 5.04
N PHE A 76 -9.46 0.82 3.93
CA PHE A 76 -10.24 0.33 2.80
C PHE A 76 -9.32 -0.37 1.80
N GLY A 77 -9.51 -1.68 1.63
CA GLY A 77 -8.72 -2.56 0.77
C GLY A 77 -7.58 -3.24 1.52
N ALA A 78 -7.60 -4.58 1.56
CA ALA A 78 -6.65 -5.42 2.28
C ALA A 78 -5.59 -6.06 1.35
N GLY A 79 -5.13 -5.29 0.36
CA GLY A 79 -3.94 -5.62 -0.43
C GLY A 79 -2.64 -5.30 0.34
N CYS A 80 -1.48 -5.43 -0.30
CA CYS A 80 -0.20 -5.14 0.35
C CYS A 80 -0.12 -3.74 0.97
N VAL A 81 -0.65 -2.70 0.29
CA VAL A 81 -0.65 -1.33 0.83
C VAL A 81 -1.52 -1.25 2.09
N GLY A 82 -2.76 -1.71 2.05
CA GLY A 82 -3.65 -1.65 3.20
C GLY A 82 -3.19 -2.50 4.37
N LEU A 83 -2.70 -3.72 4.13
CA LEU A 83 -2.07 -4.54 5.18
C LEU A 83 -0.82 -3.85 5.77
N SER A 84 -0.13 -3.03 4.99
CA SER A 84 0.99 -2.22 5.47
C SER A 84 0.54 -1.02 6.31
N VAL A 85 -0.60 -0.41 5.99
CA VAL A 85 -1.26 0.59 6.85
C VAL A 85 -1.67 -0.05 8.17
N VAL A 86 -2.28 -1.25 8.13
CA VAL A 86 -2.72 -1.99 9.33
C VAL A 86 -1.56 -2.23 10.29
N GLN A 87 -0.42 -2.77 9.82
CA GLN A 87 0.73 -2.96 10.70
C GLN A 87 1.33 -1.62 11.20
N GLY A 88 1.31 -0.57 10.38
CA GLY A 88 1.76 0.75 10.81
C GLY A 88 0.88 1.33 11.92
N ALA A 89 -0.44 1.19 11.81
CA ALA A 89 -1.39 1.58 12.85
C ALA A 89 -1.21 0.73 14.12
N ALA A 90 -0.97 -0.58 13.97
CA ALA A 90 -0.69 -1.47 15.09
C ALA A 90 0.62 -1.10 15.82
N ALA A 91 1.68 -0.77 15.07
CA ALA A 91 2.95 -0.28 15.63
C ALA A 91 2.77 1.05 16.39
N ARG A 92 1.80 1.88 15.97
CA ARG A 92 1.37 3.09 16.68
C ARG A 92 0.40 2.86 17.83
N LYS A 93 0.00 1.60 18.08
CA LYS A 93 -0.99 1.21 19.10
C LYS A 93 -2.35 1.91 18.93
N ALA A 94 -2.80 2.03 17.69
CA ALA A 94 -4.17 2.44 17.40
C ALA A 94 -5.18 1.58 18.18
N GLY A 95 -6.29 2.18 18.61
CA GLY A 95 -7.33 1.55 19.42
C GLY A 95 -8.11 0.50 18.62
N LYS A 96 -9.00 0.96 17.72
CA LYS A 96 -9.62 0.07 16.73
C LYS A 96 -8.91 0.20 15.39
N ILE A 97 -8.45 -0.92 14.85
CA ILE A 97 -7.96 -1.03 13.48
C ILE A 97 -8.97 -1.87 12.70
N ILE A 98 -9.75 -1.21 11.84
CA ILE A 98 -10.89 -1.78 11.12
C ILE A 98 -10.52 -1.95 9.65
N VAL A 99 -10.44 -3.19 9.17
CA VAL A 99 -10.23 -3.47 7.75
C VAL A 99 -11.58 -3.55 7.03
N VAL A 100 -11.68 -2.89 5.88
CA VAL A 100 -12.86 -2.91 5.01
C VAL A 100 -12.47 -3.53 3.68
N ASP A 101 -13.00 -4.71 3.36
CA ASP A 101 -12.76 -5.39 2.08
C ASP A 101 -13.96 -6.25 1.70
N VAL A 102 -14.22 -6.39 0.39
CA VAL A 102 -15.32 -7.21 -0.12
C VAL A 102 -15.01 -8.71 -0.13
N ASN A 103 -13.73 -9.07 -0.04
CA ASN A 103 -13.28 -10.45 -0.02
C ASN A 103 -13.14 -10.93 1.43
N PRO A 104 -14.02 -11.83 1.93
CA PRO A 104 -13.99 -12.26 3.32
C PRO A 104 -12.71 -13.02 3.71
N SER A 105 -11.99 -13.62 2.74
CA SER A 105 -10.69 -14.25 3.00
C SER A 105 -9.63 -13.27 3.50
N LYS A 106 -9.82 -11.96 3.27
CA LYS A 106 -8.91 -10.92 3.75
C LYS A 106 -9.04 -10.63 5.24
N LYS A 107 -10.08 -11.12 5.91
CA LYS A 107 -10.21 -11.01 7.37
C LYS A 107 -9.00 -11.61 8.10
N ALA A 108 -8.65 -12.85 7.79
CA ALA A 108 -7.51 -13.54 8.40
C ALA A 108 -6.17 -12.83 8.10
N TRP A 109 -6.05 -12.22 6.91
CA TRP A 109 -4.91 -11.38 6.57
C TRP A 109 -4.86 -10.12 7.43
N GLY A 110 -5.97 -9.39 7.57
CA GLY A 110 -6.07 -8.23 8.46
C GLY A 110 -5.62 -8.56 9.88
N GLU A 111 -6.20 -9.61 10.48
CA GLU A 111 -5.88 -10.07 11.83
C GLU A 111 -4.38 -10.41 11.98
N LYS A 112 -3.80 -11.12 11.01
CA LYS A 112 -2.36 -11.44 10.96
C LYS A 112 -1.47 -10.19 11.01
N PHE A 113 -1.92 -9.06 10.46
CA PHE A 113 -1.17 -7.80 10.43
C PHE A 113 -1.51 -6.84 11.57
N GLY A 114 -2.48 -7.16 12.43
CA GLY A 114 -2.86 -6.36 13.59
C GLY A 114 -4.23 -5.71 13.50
N ALA A 115 -5.06 -6.05 12.51
CA ALA A 115 -6.44 -5.59 12.49
C ALA A 115 -7.22 -6.18 13.67
N THR A 116 -8.05 -5.34 14.27
CA THR A 116 -8.92 -5.71 15.40
C THR A 116 -10.34 -6.06 14.94
N HIS A 117 -10.76 -5.52 13.80
CA HIS A 117 -12.09 -5.70 13.24
C HIS A 117 -11.99 -5.83 11.71
N PHE A 118 -13.00 -6.48 11.14
CA PHE A 118 -13.17 -6.60 9.70
C PHE A 118 -14.64 -6.34 9.35
N VAL A 119 -14.88 -5.56 8.29
CA VAL A 119 -16.22 -5.28 7.78
C VAL A 119 -16.25 -5.57 6.29
N ASN A 120 -17.18 -6.43 5.87
CA ASN A 120 -17.49 -6.63 4.46
C ASN A 120 -18.69 -5.75 4.07
N PRO A 121 -18.51 -4.71 3.23
CA PRO A 121 -19.61 -3.84 2.80
C PRO A 121 -20.76 -4.60 2.11
N THR A 122 -20.50 -5.75 1.49
CA THR A 122 -21.54 -6.53 0.80
C THR A 122 -22.49 -7.28 1.74
N GLU A 123 -22.16 -7.31 3.04
CA GLU A 123 -22.93 -8.02 4.07
C GLU A 123 -23.78 -7.07 4.93
N LEU A 124 -23.79 -5.76 4.63
CA LEU A 124 -24.44 -4.73 5.44
C LEU A 124 -25.93 -4.51 5.12
N GLY A 125 -26.46 -5.16 4.07
CA GLY A 125 -27.83 -4.89 3.60
C GLY A 125 -27.98 -3.45 3.13
N ASP A 126 -28.93 -2.72 3.72
CA ASP A 126 -29.21 -1.31 3.38
C ASP A 126 -28.30 -0.31 4.11
N GLN A 127 -27.51 -0.76 5.10
CA GLN A 127 -26.61 0.11 5.84
C GLN A 127 -25.36 0.44 5.01
N SER A 128 -25.03 1.73 4.91
CA SER A 128 -23.80 2.16 4.25
C SER A 128 -22.56 1.81 5.08
N ILE A 129 -21.40 1.63 4.41
CA ILE A 129 -20.14 1.38 5.13
C ILE A 129 -19.75 2.57 6.03
N GLN A 130 -20.09 3.79 5.62
CA GLN A 130 -19.85 5.01 6.38
C GLN A 130 -20.62 4.97 7.69
N ASP A 131 -21.92 4.69 7.61
CA ASP A 131 -22.78 4.63 8.80
C ASP A 131 -22.32 3.50 9.74
N LYS A 132 -21.92 2.35 9.18
CA LYS A 132 -21.42 1.25 9.99
C LYS A 132 -20.15 1.63 10.76
N LEU A 133 -19.20 2.30 10.11
CA LEU A 133 -17.97 2.75 10.76
C LEU A 133 -18.24 3.83 11.81
N ILE A 134 -19.14 4.77 11.52
CA ILE A 134 -19.56 5.81 12.47
C ILE A 134 -20.17 5.18 13.72
N GLU A 135 -21.07 4.20 13.57
CA GLU A 135 -21.66 3.44 14.68
C GLU A 135 -20.58 2.70 15.50
N MET A 136 -19.64 2.03 14.82
CA MET A 136 -18.56 1.29 15.48
C MET A 136 -17.59 2.18 16.25
N THR A 137 -17.52 3.46 15.94
CA THR A 137 -16.52 4.39 16.49
C THR A 137 -17.13 5.59 17.21
N ASP A 138 -18.44 5.56 17.46
CA ASP A 138 -19.19 6.62 18.15
C ASP A 138 -18.99 8.03 17.55
N GLY A 139 -18.96 8.12 16.21
CA GLY A 139 -18.83 9.41 15.51
C GLY A 139 -17.95 9.42 14.27
N GLY A 140 -17.20 8.34 14.03
CA GLY A 140 -16.31 8.18 12.87
C GLY A 140 -14.87 7.88 13.30
N CYS A 141 -14.05 7.41 12.36
CA CYS A 141 -12.66 7.08 12.62
C CYS A 141 -11.78 8.34 12.68
N ASP A 142 -10.78 8.37 13.55
CA ASP A 142 -9.78 9.45 13.60
C ASP A 142 -8.99 9.52 12.29
N TYR A 143 -8.65 8.36 11.74
CA TYR A 143 -8.03 8.24 10.42
C TYR A 143 -8.72 7.21 9.55
N THR A 144 -8.83 7.51 8.27
CA THR A 144 -9.20 6.53 7.25
C THR A 144 -8.18 6.50 6.12
N PHE A 145 -8.00 5.34 5.50
CA PHE A 145 -7.03 5.15 4.43
C PHE A 145 -7.70 4.45 3.24
N ASP A 146 -7.76 5.11 2.09
CA ASP A 146 -8.11 4.44 0.83
C ASP A 146 -6.88 3.76 0.23
N CYS A 147 -6.92 2.44 0.16
CA CYS A 147 -5.90 1.61 -0.48
C CYS A 147 -6.44 0.91 -1.74
N THR A 148 -7.56 1.36 -2.30
CA THR A 148 -8.25 0.69 -3.42
C THR A 148 -8.05 1.39 -4.77
N GLY A 149 -7.96 2.72 -4.78
CA GLY A 149 -7.96 3.50 -6.02
C GLY A 149 -9.35 3.73 -6.61
N ASN A 150 -10.42 3.37 -5.88
CA ASN A 150 -11.80 3.59 -6.31
C ASN A 150 -12.34 4.92 -5.73
N VAL A 151 -12.76 5.85 -6.58
CA VAL A 151 -13.22 7.18 -6.14
C VAL A 151 -14.47 7.17 -5.25
N GLY A 152 -15.33 6.16 -5.40
CA GLY A 152 -16.47 5.95 -4.50
C GLY A 152 -16.02 5.52 -3.10
N VAL A 153 -15.01 4.67 -3.02
CA VAL A 153 -14.38 4.25 -1.76
C VAL A 153 -13.62 5.40 -1.11
N MET A 154 -12.90 6.21 -1.90
CA MET A 154 -12.25 7.43 -1.39
C MET A 154 -13.24 8.38 -0.73
N ARG A 155 -14.42 8.58 -1.34
CA ARG A 155 -15.50 9.38 -0.74
C ARG A 155 -16.02 8.73 0.54
N ALA A 156 -16.27 7.42 0.53
CA ALA A 156 -16.75 6.70 1.70
C ALA A 156 -15.77 6.79 2.88
N ALA A 157 -14.46 6.68 2.62
CA ALA A 157 -13.41 6.85 3.61
C ALA A 157 -13.46 8.23 4.27
N LEU A 158 -13.55 9.31 3.48
CA LEU A 158 -13.72 10.67 4.03
C LEU A 158 -14.99 10.79 4.88
N GLU A 159 -16.12 10.32 4.36
CA GLU A 159 -17.41 10.48 5.04
C GLU A 159 -17.52 9.61 6.31
N ALA A 160 -16.69 8.57 6.45
CA ALA A 160 -16.54 7.74 7.64
C ALA A 160 -15.58 8.32 8.70
N CYS A 161 -14.82 9.38 8.39
CA CYS A 161 -13.96 10.05 9.36
C CYS A 161 -14.78 10.76 10.45
N HIS A 162 -14.20 10.92 11.62
CA HIS A 162 -14.81 11.65 12.73
C HIS A 162 -15.03 13.12 12.35
N LYS A 163 -16.21 13.65 12.67
CA LYS A 163 -16.50 15.08 12.51
C LYS A 163 -15.60 15.89 13.45
N GLY A 164 -14.99 16.98 12.97
CA GLY A 164 -14.20 17.90 13.79
C GLY A 164 -12.70 17.76 13.60
N TRP A 165 -12.17 16.54 13.54
CA TRP A 165 -10.73 16.30 13.46
C TRP A 165 -10.29 15.15 12.54
N GLY A 166 -11.23 14.31 12.05
CA GLY A 166 -10.85 13.11 11.33
C GLY A 166 -10.18 13.38 9.98
N GLU A 167 -9.17 12.59 9.64
CA GLU A 167 -8.44 12.73 8.38
C GLU A 167 -8.57 11.50 7.47
N SER A 168 -8.89 11.74 6.20
CA SER A 168 -8.91 10.71 5.16
C SER A 168 -7.69 10.83 4.27
N ILE A 169 -6.93 9.74 4.18
CA ILE A 169 -5.69 9.64 3.41
C ILE A 169 -5.94 8.81 2.15
N VAL A 170 -5.81 9.43 0.99
CA VAL A 170 -5.92 8.76 -0.31
C VAL A 170 -4.55 8.23 -0.73
N ILE A 171 -4.43 6.90 -0.84
CA ILE A 171 -3.20 6.22 -1.26
C ILE A 171 -3.41 5.50 -2.59
N GLY A 172 -4.58 4.88 -2.77
CA GLY A 172 -4.95 4.21 -4.01
C GLY A 172 -4.89 5.15 -5.20
N VAL A 173 -4.34 4.67 -6.32
CA VAL A 173 -4.20 5.47 -7.55
C VAL A 173 -5.44 5.22 -8.41
N ALA A 174 -6.26 6.24 -8.59
CA ALA A 174 -7.43 6.16 -9.46
C ALA A 174 -7.05 6.10 -10.95
N ALA A 175 -7.92 5.50 -11.75
CA ALA A 175 -7.78 5.50 -13.20
C ALA A 175 -7.82 6.93 -13.77
N ALA A 176 -7.21 7.12 -14.95
CA ALA A 176 -7.15 8.42 -15.61
C ALA A 176 -8.55 9.01 -15.85
N GLY A 177 -8.71 10.30 -15.55
CA GLY A 177 -9.96 11.03 -15.75
C GLY A 177 -11.03 10.81 -14.67
N GLN A 178 -10.73 10.06 -13.60
CA GLN A 178 -11.65 9.91 -12.47
C GLN A 178 -11.53 11.09 -11.50
N GLU A 179 -12.64 11.48 -10.89
CA GLU A 179 -12.72 12.58 -9.93
C GLU A 179 -13.32 12.12 -8.61
N ILE A 180 -12.80 12.66 -7.52
CA ILE A 180 -13.39 12.50 -6.18
C ILE A 180 -14.38 13.64 -5.93
N SER A 181 -15.46 13.35 -5.20
CA SER A 181 -16.46 14.35 -4.82
C SER A 181 -17.00 14.09 -3.43
N THR A 182 -17.42 15.14 -2.74
CA THR A 182 -18.18 15.08 -1.49
C THR A 182 -18.96 16.38 -1.29
N ARG A 183 -19.79 16.45 -0.26
CA ARG A 183 -20.45 17.70 0.15
C ARG A 183 -19.42 18.58 0.88
N PRO A 184 -19.26 19.88 0.54
CA PRO A 184 -18.30 20.76 1.22
C PRO A 184 -18.45 20.81 2.74
N PHE A 185 -19.67 20.60 3.24
CA PHE A 185 -19.96 20.53 4.67
C PHE A 185 -19.15 19.46 5.42
N GLN A 186 -18.73 18.39 4.75
CA GLN A 186 -17.86 17.36 5.37
C GLN A 186 -16.53 17.96 5.81
N LEU A 187 -15.96 18.87 5.01
CA LEU A 187 -14.70 19.56 5.30
C LEU A 187 -14.89 20.76 6.22
N VAL A 188 -15.95 21.56 6.00
CA VAL A 188 -16.31 22.69 6.89
C VAL A 188 -16.47 22.24 8.34
N THR A 189 -16.97 21.02 8.54
CA THR A 189 -17.13 20.43 9.87
C THR A 189 -15.88 19.76 10.43
N GLY A 190 -14.70 20.04 9.86
CA GLY A 190 -13.39 19.74 10.46
C GLY A 190 -12.68 18.51 9.91
N ARG A 191 -13.22 17.81 8.91
CA ARG A 191 -12.48 16.71 8.27
C ARG A 191 -11.39 17.23 7.35
N VAL A 192 -10.30 16.49 7.22
CA VAL A 192 -9.23 16.76 6.26
C VAL A 192 -9.20 15.65 5.21
N TRP A 193 -9.07 16.03 3.93
CA TRP A 193 -8.87 15.09 2.83
C TRP A 193 -7.53 15.36 2.17
N ARG A 194 -6.60 14.41 2.23
CA ARG A 194 -5.26 14.58 1.64
C ARG A 194 -4.73 13.28 1.04
N GLY A 195 -3.74 13.42 0.15
CA GLY A 195 -3.07 12.29 -0.48
C GLY A 195 -1.79 11.88 0.24
N CYS A 196 -1.26 10.71 -0.13
CA CYS A 196 0.01 10.20 0.34
C CYS A 196 0.81 9.58 -0.82
N ALA A 197 2.03 10.07 -1.04
CA ALA A 197 2.97 9.50 -1.99
C ALA A 197 4.11 8.82 -1.24
N PHE A 198 4.33 7.52 -1.52
CA PHE A 198 5.38 6.71 -0.89
C PHE A 198 5.40 6.78 0.65
N GLY A 199 4.23 6.93 1.27
CA GLY A 199 4.10 7.00 2.73
C GLY A 199 4.56 8.32 3.35
N GLY A 200 4.95 9.32 2.54
CA GLY A 200 5.69 10.49 3.02
C GLY A 200 7.16 10.19 3.33
N VAL A 201 7.65 8.99 3.00
CA VAL A 201 9.04 8.56 3.23
C VAL A 201 9.95 9.20 2.18
N LYS A 202 11.03 9.82 2.64
CA LYS A 202 12.14 10.27 1.78
C LYS A 202 13.08 9.10 1.54
N GLY A 203 12.96 8.45 0.38
CA GLY A 203 13.67 7.21 0.05
C GLY A 203 15.15 7.18 0.46
N ARG A 204 15.97 8.10 -0.06
CA ARG A 204 17.43 8.11 0.21
C ARG A 204 17.82 8.30 1.68
N SER A 205 17.00 8.99 2.47
CA SER A 205 17.35 9.34 3.86
C SER A 205 16.64 8.49 4.90
N GLN A 206 15.54 7.81 4.56
CA GLN A 206 14.66 7.14 5.54
C GLN A 206 14.41 5.67 5.23
N LEU A 207 14.68 5.18 4.01
CA LEU A 207 14.37 3.78 3.67
C LEU A 207 15.29 2.79 4.39
N ASN A 208 16.50 3.19 4.76
CA ASN A 208 17.39 2.38 5.60
C ASN A 208 16.84 2.12 7.00
N ASP A 209 16.03 3.03 7.54
CA ASP A 209 15.37 2.83 8.84
C ASP A 209 14.37 1.67 8.74
N LEU A 210 13.59 1.60 7.65
CA LEU A 210 12.65 0.49 7.41
C LEU A 210 13.37 -0.84 7.18
N VAL A 211 14.55 -0.82 6.55
CA VAL A 211 15.40 -2.04 6.41
C VAL A 211 15.87 -2.49 7.79
N ALA A 212 16.29 -1.56 8.65
CA ALA A 212 16.71 -1.88 10.01
C ALA A 212 15.56 -2.43 10.87
N ASP A 213 14.38 -1.83 10.79
CA ASP A 213 13.17 -2.29 11.48
C ASP A 213 12.77 -3.69 11.02
N TYR A 214 12.87 -3.97 9.72
CA TYR A 214 12.68 -5.32 9.20
C TYR A 214 13.69 -6.32 9.80
N LYS A 215 14.99 -5.99 9.81
CA LYS A 215 16.03 -6.86 10.37
C LYS A 215 15.84 -7.14 11.86
N LYS A 216 15.26 -6.19 12.61
CA LYS A 216 14.91 -6.35 14.03
C LYS A 216 13.64 -7.18 14.26
N GLY A 217 12.81 -7.35 13.23
CA GLY A 217 11.50 -7.99 13.33
C GLY A 217 10.35 -7.04 13.70
N ASP A 218 10.62 -5.74 13.75
CA ASP A 218 9.63 -4.70 14.05
C ASP A 218 8.71 -4.40 12.85
N LEU A 219 9.19 -4.68 11.62
CA LEU A 219 8.44 -4.53 10.38
C LEU A 219 8.27 -5.89 9.67
N LYS A 220 7.03 -6.29 9.42
CA LYS A 220 6.73 -7.50 8.63
C LYS A 220 7.01 -7.26 7.15
N VAL A 221 7.71 -8.19 6.50
CA VAL A 221 8.03 -8.15 5.06
C VAL A 221 7.85 -9.53 4.45
N ASP A 222 8.38 -10.57 5.09
CA ASP A 222 8.32 -11.96 4.65
C ASP A 222 6.88 -12.42 4.38
N GLU A 223 5.94 -12.03 5.24
CA GLU A 223 4.54 -12.44 5.19
C GLU A 223 3.80 -11.89 3.97
N PHE A 224 4.29 -10.83 3.34
CA PHE A 224 3.71 -10.30 2.11
C PHE A 224 4.04 -11.16 0.90
N ILE A 225 5.09 -11.99 0.97
CA ILE A 225 5.52 -12.83 -0.14
C ILE A 225 4.71 -14.11 -0.12
N THR A 226 3.60 -14.12 -0.85
CA THR A 226 2.78 -15.33 -1.00
C THR A 226 3.25 -16.22 -2.14
N HIS A 227 3.98 -15.65 -3.11
CA HIS A 227 4.43 -16.37 -4.28
C HIS A 227 5.87 -16.04 -4.65
N ARG A 228 6.55 -17.04 -5.22
CA ARG A 228 7.86 -16.89 -5.84
C ARG A 228 7.79 -17.40 -7.26
N LYS A 229 8.42 -16.67 -8.16
CA LYS A 229 8.50 -16.97 -9.60
C LYS A 229 9.91 -16.72 -10.09
N THR A 230 10.24 -17.24 -11.24
CA THR A 230 11.46 -16.90 -11.98
C THR A 230 11.17 -15.87 -13.06
N LEU A 231 12.19 -15.25 -13.64
CA LEU A 231 12.03 -14.32 -14.76
C LEU A 231 11.34 -14.97 -15.97
N GLY A 232 11.57 -16.26 -16.22
CA GLY A 232 10.88 -17.01 -17.28
C GLY A 232 9.37 -17.11 -17.05
N GLU A 233 8.95 -17.18 -15.78
CA GLU A 233 7.56 -17.30 -15.36
C GLU A 233 6.87 -15.95 -15.15
N ILE A 234 7.46 -14.83 -15.60
CA ILE A 234 6.94 -13.49 -15.29
C ILE A 234 5.48 -13.30 -15.73
N ASN A 235 5.07 -13.88 -16.87
CA ASN A 235 3.68 -13.85 -17.31
C ASN A 235 2.75 -14.61 -16.35
N ASN A 236 3.20 -15.76 -15.83
CA ASN A 236 2.44 -16.50 -14.82
C ASN A 236 2.35 -15.70 -13.51
N ALA A 237 3.37 -14.89 -13.17
CA ALA A 237 3.30 -13.98 -12.02
C ALA A 237 2.16 -12.94 -12.18
N PHE A 238 1.94 -12.43 -13.39
CA PHE A 238 0.80 -11.55 -13.68
C PHE A 238 -0.55 -12.25 -13.50
N GLU A 239 -0.68 -13.50 -13.95
CA GLU A 239 -1.92 -14.26 -13.73
C GLU A 239 -2.16 -14.57 -12.25
N THR A 240 -1.10 -14.92 -11.50
CA THR A 240 -1.17 -15.10 -10.04
C THR A 240 -1.68 -13.85 -9.33
N MET A 241 -1.28 -12.64 -9.76
CA MET A 241 -1.81 -11.39 -9.16
C MET A 241 -3.33 -11.21 -9.32
N LYS A 242 -3.95 -11.88 -10.29
CA LYS A 242 -5.41 -11.79 -10.54
C LYS A 242 -6.23 -12.79 -9.72
N GLN A 243 -5.60 -13.80 -9.11
CA GLN A 243 -6.27 -14.91 -8.41
C GLN A 243 -6.78 -14.55 -7.00
N GLY A 244 -6.47 -13.34 -6.50
CA GLY A 244 -7.01 -12.78 -5.26
C GLY A 244 -6.32 -13.24 -3.95
N ASP A 245 -5.62 -14.38 -3.99
CA ASP A 245 -4.78 -14.93 -2.92
C ASP A 245 -3.32 -14.41 -2.94
N CYS A 246 -2.92 -13.78 -4.04
CA CYS A 246 -1.63 -13.11 -4.16
C CYS A 246 -1.60 -11.78 -3.38
N ILE A 247 -0.60 -11.61 -2.51
CA ILE A 247 -0.27 -10.31 -1.90
C ILE A 247 0.93 -9.68 -2.63
N ARG A 248 2.04 -10.43 -2.70
CA ARG A 248 3.19 -10.14 -3.56
C ARG A 248 3.76 -11.44 -4.13
N ALA A 249 4.12 -11.37 -5.42
CA ALA A 249 4.95 -12.36 -6.09
C ALA A 249 6.35 -11.79 -6.27
N VAL A 250 7.36 -12.43 -5.69
CA VAL A 250 8.78 -12.06 -5.88
C VAL A 250 9.34 -12.85 -7.05
N VAL A 251 9.98 -12.15 -7.99
CA VAL A 251 10.57 -12.73 -9.19
C VAL A 251 12.09 -12.81 -9.02
N ASP A 252 12.63 -14.02 -9.09
CA ASP A 252 14.07 -14.27 -9.15
C ASP A 252 14.58 -13.94 -10.56
N MET A 253 15.38 -12.87 -10.64
CA MET A 253 15.93 -12.35 -11.89
C MET A 253 17.19 -13.12 -12.36
N GLN A 254 17.79 -13.94 -11.49
CA GLN A 254 19.03 -14.67 -11.78
C GLN A 254 18.74 -16.01 -12.46
N LYS A 255 17.55 -16.57 -12.25
CA LYS A 255 17.11 -17.84 -12.85
C LYS A 255 16.28 -17.59 -14.10
N LEU A 256 16.86 -17.94 -15.25
CA LEU A 256 16.12 -18.20 -16.48
C LEU A 256 15.75 -19.68 -16.47
N GLU A 257 14.54 -20.05 -16.91
CA GLU A 257 14.20 -21.47 -17.11
C GLU A 257 15.30 -22.17 -17.91
N PRO A 258 15.60 -23.46 -17.65
CA PRO A 258 16.50 -24.20 -18.51
C PRO A 258 15.95 -24.12 -19.93
N LYS A 259 16.77 -23.66 -20.87
CA LYS A 259 16.43 -23.71 -22.30
C LYS A 259 16.06 -25.16 -22.64
N ILE A 260 14.81 -25.38 -23.00
CA ILE A 260 14.34 -26.62 -23.64
C ILE A 260 15.03 -26.73 -25.01
#